data_AF-A0A2A3YE50-F1
#
_entry.id   AF-A0A2A3YE50-F1
#
_cell.length_a   1.000
_cell.length_b   1.000
_cell.length_c   1.000
_cell.angle_alpha   90.00
_cell.angle_beta   90.00
_cell.angle_gamma   90.00
#
_symmetry.space_group_name_H-M   'P 1'
#
loop_
_entity.id
_entity.type
_entity.pdbx_description
1 polymer ?
#
loop_
_entity_poly.entity_id
_entity_poly.type
_entity_poly.pdbx_seq_one_letter_code
_entity_poly.pdbx_strand_id
1 'polypeptide(L)' 'MTRKMFLAGPFKALVDADTHVMGDAAIDKYTSIIDFFETQGWDVHCAHRREHWGREFMEPSECGSSELSV' A
#
# COMPACT_ATOMS: atom_id res chain seq x y z
N MET A 1 2.15 -20.10 -12.00
CA MET A 1 2.97 -19.16 -11.23
C MET A 1 2.31 -17.80 -11.32
N THR A 2 1.90 -17.21 -10.20
CA THR A 2 1.30 -15.88 -10.13
C THR A 2 2.43 -14.85 -10.11
N ARG A 3 2.37 -13.83 -10.97
CA ARG A 3 3.38 -12.76 -10.99
C ARG A 3 3.14 -11.84 -9.81
N LYS A 4 4.19 -11.48 -9.07
CA LYS A 4 4.11 -10.58 -7.91
C LYS A 4 4.57 -9.18 -8.31
N MET A 5 3.88 -8.15 -7.82
CA MET A 5 4.24 -6.75 -8.03
C MET A 5 4.16 -5.99 -6.70
N PHE A 6 5.11 -5.09 -6.47
CA PHE A 6 5.07 -4.15 -5.36
C PHE A 6 4.66 -2.77 -5.87
N LEU A 7 3.53 -2.25 -5.38
CA LEU A 7 3.03 -0.92 -5.72
C LEU A 7 3.41 0.07 -4.62
N ALA A 8 4.51 0.78 -4.85
CA ALA A 8 4.97 1.89 -4.02
C ALA A 8 4.49 3.23 -4.58
N GLY A 9 4.41 4.24 -3.72
CA GLY A 9 4.17 5.62 -4.13
C GLY A 9 4.37 6.58 -2.97
N PRO A 10 4.28 7.90 -3.22
CA PRO A 10 4.59 8.90 -2.22
C PRO A 10 3.58 8.86 -1.06
N PHE A 11 4.01 8.38 0.11
CA PHE A 11 3.19 8.28 1.33
C PHE A 11 3.16 9.60 2.11
N LYS A 12 4.32 10.06 2.60
CA LYS A 12 4.44 11.30 3.40
C LYS A 12 4.05 12.60 2.68
N ALA A 13 4.00 12.61 1.35
CA ALA A 13 3.65 13.80 0.57
C ALA A 13 2.17 13.84 0.15
N LEU A 14 1.43 12.73 0.32
CA LEU A 14 0.01 12.62 -0.02
C LEU A 14 -0.90 12.43 1.21
N VAL A 15 -0.30 12.12 2.36
CA VAL A 15 -0.99 12.15 3.64
C VAL A 15 -1.17 13.61 4.03
N ASP A 16 -2.43 14.05 4.10
CA ASP A 16 -2.79 15.37 4.57
C ASP A 16 -2.38 15.51 6.05
N ALA A 17 -1.69 16.61 6.37
CA ALA A 17 -1.11 16.82 7.70
C ALA A 17 -2.17 16.96 8.80
N ASP A 18 -3.39 17.38 8.45
CA ASP A 18 -4.48 17.59 9.40
C ASP A 18 -5.31 16.32 9.58
N THR A 19 -5.59 15.59 8.49
CA THR A 19 -6.44 14.39 8.52
C THR A 19 -5.68 13.08 8.71
N HIS A 20 -4.35 13.07 8.53
CA HIS A 20 -3.49 11.88 8.60
C HIS A 20 -3.92 10.73 7.65
N VAL A 21 -4.80 11.03 6.70
CA VAL A 21 -5.33 10.07 5.72
C VAL A 21 -4.99 10.57 4.32
N MET A 22 -4.69 9.63 3.43
CA MET A 22 -4.50 9.93 2.02
C MET A 22 -5.84 10.35 1.41
N GLY A 23 -5.89 11.46 0.67
CA GLY A 23 -7.15 11.94 0.08
C GLY A 23 -7.80 10.93 -0.87
N ASP A 24 -9.13 10.93 -0.92
CA ASP A 24 -9.95 9.94 -1.66
C ASP A 24 -9.51 9.76 -3.13
N ALA A 25 -9.19 10.87 -3.83
CA ALA A 25 -8.72 10.82 -5.22
C ALA A 25 -7.40 10.04 -5.39
N ALA A 26 -6.53 10.05 -4.38
CA ALA A 26 -5.31 9.25 -4.39
C ALA A 26 -5.63 7.78 -4.11
N ILE A 27 -6.50 7.50 -3.13
CA ILE A 27 -6.97 6.13 -2.82
C ILE A 27 -7.57 5.48 -4.05
N ASP A 28 -8.46 6.17 -4.75
CA ASP A 28 -9.10 5.70 -5.98
C ASP A 28 -8.06 5.36 -7.06
N LYS A 29 -7.02 6.19 -7.18
CA LYS A 29 -5.95 5.96 -8.15
C LYS A 29 -5.15 4.70 -7.84
N TYR A 30 -4.71 4.51 -6.59
CA TYR A 30 -4.01 3.27 -6.21
C TYR A 30 -4.91 2.05 -6.36
N THR A 31 -6.18 2.15 -5.96
CA THR A 31 -7.16 1.06 -6.08
C THR A 31 -7.35 0.66 -7.55
N SER A 32 -7.52 1.62 -8.46
CA SER A 32 -7.66 1.33 -9.89
C SER A 32 -6.45 0.60 -10.49
N ILE A 33 -5.23 0.90 -10.03
CA ILE A 33 -4.00 0.24 -10.47
C ILE A 33 -3.95 -1.19 -9.91
N ILE A 34 -4.25 -1.36 -8.61
CA ILE A 34 -4.30 -2.68 -7.97
C ILE A 34 -5.28 -3.58 -8.71
N ASP A 35 -6.52 -3.12 -8.91
CA ASP A 35 -7.57 -3.89 -9.57
C ASP A 35 -7.18 -4.26 -11.01
N PHE A 36 -6.57 -3.34 -11.75
CA PHE A 36 -6.10 -3.61 -13.12
C PHE A 36 -5.08 -4.75 -13.19
N PHE A 37 -4.17 -4.85 -12.22
CA PHE A 37 -3.16 -5.91 -12.22
C PHE A 37 -3.69 -7.21 -11.61
N GLU A 38 -4.51 -7.15 -10.56
CA GLU A 38 -5.14 -8.32 -9.96
C GLU A 38 -6.06 -9.04 -10.96
N THR A 39 -6.83 -8.30 -11.76
CA THR A 39 -7.66 -8.87 -12.84
C THR A 39 -6.86 -9.58 -13.94
N GLN A 40 -5.57 -9.28 -14.06
CA GLN A 40 -4.64 -9.94 -14.98
C GLN A 40 -3.88 -11.11 -14.32
N GLY A 41 -4.26 -11.49 -13.10
CA GLY A 41 -3.65 -12.58 -12.35
C GLY A 41 -2.30 -12.21 -11.73
N TRP A 42 -2.11 -10.95 -11.36
CA TRP A 42 -0.98 -10.52 -10.55
C TRP A 42 -1.35 -10.46 -9.07
N ASP A 43 -0.38 -10.71 -8.21
CA ASP A 43 -0.46 -10.51 -6.77
C ASP A 43 0.19 -9.16 -6.44
N VAL A 44 -0.61 -8.16 -6.07
CA VAL A 44 -0.16 -6.76 -5.90
C VAL A 44 -0.03 -6.43 -4.41
N HIS A 45 1.22 -6.28 -3.97
CA HIS A 45 1.53 -5.84 -2.61
C HIS A 45 1.60 -4.31 -2.55
N CYS A 46 0.69 -3.70 -1.81
CA CYS A 46 0.67 -2.25 -1.57
C CYS A 46 0.59 -1.96 -0.07
N ALA A 47 1.61 -1.29 0.49
CA ALA A 47 1.64 -0.93 1.90
C ALA A 47 0.46 -0.03 2.29
N HIS A 48 0.09 0.92 1.42
CA HIS A 48 -1.05 1.82 1.64
C HIS A 48 -2.38 1.08 1.87
N ARG A 49 -2.64 0.02 1.08
CA ARG A 49 -3.84 -0.81 1.25
C ARG A 49 -3.80 -1.60 2.56
N ARG A 50 -2.61 -2.08 2.96
CA ARG A 50 -2.40 -2.84 4.19
C ARG A 50 -2.54 -1.99 5.46
N GLU A 51 -2.19 -0.71 5.39
CA GLU A 51 -2.23 0.25 6.50
C GLU A 51 -3.50 1.13 6.47
N HIS A 52 -4.57 0.63 5.83
CA HIS A 52 -5.87 1.32 5.70
C HIS A 52 -5.74 2.79 5.24
N TRP A 53 -4.83 3.05 4.30
CA TRP A 53 -4.57 4.36 3.70
C TRP A 53 -4.12 5.45 4.68
N GLY A 54 -3.50 5.05 5.80
CA GLY A 54 -3.06 5.93 6.89
C GLY A 54 -3.99 5.94 8.10
N ARG A 55 -5.11 5.22 8.08
CA ARG A 55 -6.00 5.09 9.26
C ARG A 55 -5.41 4.19 10.35
N GLU A 56 -4.59 3.23 9.97
CA GLU A 56 -3.89 2.35 10.89
C GLU A 56 -2.40 2.46 10.57
N PHE A 57 -1.74 3.48 11.13
CA PHE A 57 -0.30 3.56 11.10
C PHE A 57 0.25 2.35 11.86
N MET A 58 0.90 1.46 11.13
CA MET A 58 1.64 0.34 11.67
C MET A 58 2.72 0.90 12.61
N GLU A 59 2.70 0.51 13.89
CA GLU A 59 3.71 0.94 14.85
C GLU A 59 5.10 0.50 14.35
N PRO A 60 6.17 1.29 14.53
CA PRO A 60 7.50 0.96 14.01
C PRO A 60 8.01 -0.44 14.41
N SER A 61 7.49 -1.01 15.49
CA SER A 61 7.78 -2.38 15.96
C SER A 61 7.31 -3.49 15.01
N GLU A 62 6.35 -3.24 14.12
CA GLU A 62 5.87 -4.20 13.13
C GLU A 62 6.68 -4.12 11.81
N CYS A 63 7.53 -3.10 11.67
CA CYS A 63 8.49 -2.99 10.59
C CYS A 63 9.73 -3.84 10.87
N GLY A 64 9.57 -5.17 10.77
CA GLY A 64 10.69 -6.10 10.84
C GLY A 64 10.49 -7.23 11.85
N SER A 65 9.81 -8.29 11.42
CA SER A 65 10.11 -9.63 11.90
C SER A 65 10.26 -10.56 10.70
N SER A 66 11.52 -10.68 10.28
CA SER A 66 12.17 -11.91 9.83
C SER A 66 11.37 -12.92 8.99
N GLU A 67 11.40 -12.79 7.66
CA GLU A 67 11.36 -13.94 6.71
C GLU A 67 12.19 -13.66 5.43
N LEU A 68 13.35 -13.04 5.58
CA LEU A 68 14.45 -13.18 4.62
C LEU A 68 15.49 -14.13 5.25
N SER A 69 15.19 -15.42 5.25
CA SER A 69 16.21 -16.45 5.34
C SER A 69 16.96 -16.46 4.01
N VAL A 70 18.14 -15.82 4.02
CA VAL A 70 19.19 -15.94 2.99
C VAL A 70 19.92 -17.26 3.19
#